data_AF-A0A8S0TTB9-F1
#
_entry.id   AF-A0A8S0TTB9-F1
#
_cell.length_a   1.000
_cell.length_b   1.000
_cell.length_c   1.000
_cell.angle_alpha   90.00
_cell.angle_beta   90.00
_cell.angle_gamma   90.00
#
_symmetry.space_group_name_H-M   'P 1'
#
loop_
_entity.id
_entity.type
_entity.pdbx_description
1 polymer ?
#
loop_
_entity_poly.entity_id
_entity_poly.type
_entity_poly.pdbx_seq_one_letter_code
_entity_poly.pdbx_strand_id
1 'polypeptide(L)'
;MKTNYSFGSSSSPKSFQAYPRGDFDLESGIVKKSRKPKKSLIKMVNSLGNRIQYYYKLHPLMLFLICFSLMITIIIMISIYGNPFRIMPSYRKLDANVDNYPFSKFKNLVTVAGHSIYTSSSCEKVDNEDSWFLESYQRHPGQAATFVTHIQKGVDIAADDDEALLLFSGGETRKDAGPRSEAQSYWVVAESKGWFGKQDNVRSRALTEEHARDSFENLLFSVCRFRELTGTYPQNITVSPIVMYIHCSNSG
;
A
#
# COMPACT_ATOMS: atom_id res chain seq x y z
N MET A 1 -91.38 4.78 22.79
CA MET A 1 -91.68 6.19 23.11
C MET A 1 -90.36 6.95 23.17
N LYS A 2 -90.23 7.99 22.32
CA LYS A 2 -89.21 9.06 22.24
C LYS A 2 -87.77 8.75 21.79
N THR A 3 -87.49 9.20 20.57
CA THR A 3 -86.20 9.61 19.97
C THR A 3 -85.60 10.85 20.64
N ASN A 4 -84.26 11.04 20.56
CA ASN A 4 -83.59 12.31 20.19
C ASN A 4 -82.06 12.18 20.04
N TYR A 5 -81.50 13.07 19.22
CA TYR A 5 -80.17 13.11 18.59
C TYR A 5 -79.07 13.91 19.35
N SER A 6 -77.81 13.56 19.05
CA SER A 6 -76.57 14.37 18.80
C SER A 6 -75.94 15.31 19.86
N PHE A 7 -74.62 15.17 20.16
CA PHE A 7 -73.49 15.91 19.51
C PHE A 7 -72.10 15.70 20.20
N GLY A 8 -71.03 15.67 19.37
CA GLY A 8 -69.65 16.18 19.61
C GLY A 8 -68.64 15.22 20.29
N SER A 9 -67.33 15.13 19.97
CA SER A 9 -66.35 15.72 19.01
C SER A 9 -65.18 14.68 18.94
N SER A 10 -64.26 14.54 17.98
CA SER A 10 -63.43 15.51 17.24
C SER A 10 -62.69 14.79 16.10
N SER A 11 -62.86 15.21 14.85
CA SER A 11 -61.99 14.84 13.71
C SER A 11 -61.84 16.07 12.79
N SER A 12 -60.66 16.69 12.77
CA SER A 12 -60.40 17.85 11.91
C SER A 12 -60.05 17.41 10.47
N PRO A 13 -60.54 18.10 9.42
CA PRO A 13 -60.56 17.58 8.05
C PRO A 13 -59.32 17.97 7.24
N LYS A 14 -59.03 17.18 6.18
CA LYS A 14 -58.01 17.45 5.16
C LYS A 14 -58.22 18.82 4.49
N SER A 15 -57.16 19.63 4.39
CA SER A 15 -57.19 20.94 3.73
C SER A 15 -57.34 20.81 2.20
N PHE A 16 -58.38 21.45 1.66
CA PHE A 16 -58.65 21.55 0.23
C PHE A 16 -57.76 22.62 -0.41
N GLN A 17 -57.01 22.26 -1.46
CA GLN A 17 -56.07 23.16 -2.15
C GLN A 17 -56.78 23.79 -3.35
N ALA A 18 -57.36 24.99 -3.16
CA ALA A 18 -58.40 25.48 -4.07
C ALA A 18 -57.91 26.09 -5.41
N TYR A 19 -56.66 26.53 -5.60
CA TYR A 19 -56.20 27.08 -6.91
C TYR A 19 -54.67 26.95 -7.14
N PRO A 20 -54.18 26.56 -8.33
CA PRO A 20 -52.76 26.59 -8.67
C PRO A 20 -52.27 28.02 -8.93
N ARG A 21 -51.18 28.46 -8.26
CA ARG A 21 -50.54 29.76 -8.54
C ARG A 21 -49.86 29.76 -9.91
N GLY A 22 -50.42 30.49 -10.87
CA GLY A 22 -49.76 30.93 -12.10
C GLY A 22 -50.34 32.29 -12.50
N ASP A 23 -49.49 33.22 -12.92
CA ASP A 23 -49.91 34.57 -13.29
C ASP A 23 -50.87 34.51 -14.49
N PHE A 24 -52.16 34.78 -14.21
CA PHE A 24 -53.23 34.75 -15.19
C PHE A 24 -53.50 36.18 -15.66
N ASP A 25 -53.30 36.43 -16.96
CA ASP A 25 -53.51 37.73 -17.58
C ASP A 25 -55.00 37.86 -17.95
N LEU A 26 -55.75 38.65 -17.16
CA LEU A 26 -57.23 38.67 -17.19
C LEU A 26 -57.83 39.20 -18.50
N GLU A 27 -57.06 39.89 -19.33
CA GLU A 27 -57.55 40.56 -20.54
C GLU A 27 -57.47 39.66 -21.80
N SER A 28 -56.67 38.59 -21.79
CA SER A 28 -56.46 37.73 -22.96
C SER A 28 -56.87 36.26 -22.78
N GLY A 29 -57.30 35.86 -21.58
CA GLY A 29 -57.96 34.56 -21.32
C GLY A 29 -57.11 33.31 -21.57
N ILE A 30 -55.79 33.42 -21.78
CA ILE A 30 -54.90 32.29 -22.11
C ILE A 30 -53.71 32.23 -21.16
N VAL A 31 -53.47 31.04 -20.59
CA VAL A 31 -52.34 30.76 -19.69
C VAL A 31 -51.01 30.74 -20.47
N LYS A 32 -50.13 31.71 -20.24
CA LYS A 32 -48.76 31.73 -20.83
C LYS A 32 -47.89 30.66 -20.18
N LYS A 33 -47.50 29.63 -20.95
CA LYS A 33 -46.44 28.66 -20.57
C LYS A 33 -45.06 29.33 -20.63
N SER A 34 -44.28 29.22 -19.56
CA SER A 34 -42.89 29.66 -19.52
C SER A 34 -42.01 28.84 -20.49
N ARG A 35 -41.23 29.53 -21.34
CA ARG A 35 -40.23 28.91 -22.24
C ARG A 35 -39.03 28.43 -21.42
N LYS A 36 -38.74 27.12 -21.45
CA LYS A 36 -37.52 26.53 -20.84
C LYS A 36 -36.25 26.90 -21.65
N PRO A 37 -35.08 27.07 -21.01
CA PRO A 37 -33.83 27.43 -21.70
C PRO A 37 -33.28 26.27 -22.57
N LYS A 38 -32.58 26.64 -23.66
CA LYS A 38 -32.14 25.76 -24.77
C LYS A 38 -31.07 24.73 -24.35
N LYS A 39 -31.30 23.46 -24.74
CA LYS A 39 -30.34 22.32 -24.71
C LYS A 39 -29.22 22.43 -25.78
N SER A 40 -28.44 23.52 -25.85
CA SER A 40 -27.46 23.69 -26.93
C SER A 40 -26.28 22.70 -26.84
N LEU A 41 -25.81 22.42 -25.62
CA LEU A 41 -24.68 21.53 -25.33
C LEU A 41 -24.96 20.08 -25.76
N ILE A 42 -26.16 19.57 -25.48
CA ILE A 42 -26.59 18.21 -25.88
C ILE A 42 -26.65 18.09 -27.41
N LYS A 43 -27.10 19.14 -28.10
CA LYS A 43 -27.18 19.14 -29.57
C LYS A 43 -25.79 19.13 -30.21
N MET A 44 -24.81 19.78 -29.57
CA MET A 44 -23.42 19.81 -30.01
C MET A 44 -22.72 18.46 -29.80
N VAL A 45 -22.97 17.79 -28.67
CA VAL A 45 -22.46 16.43 -28.38
C VAL A 45 -23.01 15.42 -29.39
N ASN A 46 -24.31 15.48 -29.71
CA ASN A 46 -24.92 14.57 -30.68
C ASN A 46 -24.41 14.82 -32.11
N SER A 47 -24.15 16.09 -32.47
CA SER A 47 -23.54 16.47 -33.76
C SER A 47 -22.12 15.90 -33.91
N LEU A 48 -21.32 15.99 -32.84
CA LEU A 48 -19.97 15.43 -32.82
C LEU A 48 -19.99 13.90 -32.89
N GLY A 49 -20.90 13.26 -32.15
CA GLY A 49 -21.11 11.81 -32.18
C GLY A 49 -21.45 11.29 -33.59
N ASN A 50 -22.35 11.97 -34.31
CA ASN A 50 -22.71 11.59 -35.67
C ASN A 50 -21.55 11.75 -36.67
N ARG A 51 -20.71 12.79 -36.51
CA ARG A 51 -19.51 13.00 -37.33
C ARG A 51 -18.46 11.93 -37.07
N ILE A 52 -18.25 11.59 -35.81
CA ILE A 52 -17.35 10.53 -35.37
C ILE A 52 -17.83 9.19 -35.94
N GLN A 53 -19.12 8.87 -35.84
CA GLN A 53 -19.73 7.65 -36.41
C GLN A 53 -19.58 7.57 -37.93
N TYR A 54 -19.66 8.70 -38.64
CA TYR A 54 -19.39 8.77 -40.08
C TYR A 54 -17.94 8.43 -40.41
N TYR A 55 -16.98 8.97 -39.65
CA TYR A 55 -15.56 8.64 -39.79
C TYR A 55 -15.25 7.17 -39.49
N TYR A 56 -15.90 6.59 -38.46
CA TYR A 56 -15.83 5.15 -38.15
C TYR A 56 -16.30 4.27 -39.32
N LYS A 57 -17.29 4.73 -40.10
CA LYS A 57 -17.84 3.99 -41.22
C LYS A 57 -16.98 4.09 -42.50
N LEU A 58 -16.26 5.21 -42.69
CA LEU A 58 -15.43 5.42 -43.88
C LEU A 58 -14.04 4.79 -43.78
N HIS A 59 -13.38 4.86 -42.61
CA HIS A 59 -11.97 4.48 -42.49
C HIS A 59 -11.69 3.61 -41.25
N PRO A 60 -12.21 2.36 -41.22
CA PRO A 60 -11.95 1.43 -40.11
C PRO A 60 -10.46 1.14 -39.92
N LEU A 61 -9.68 1.15 -41.01
CA LEU A 61 -8.22 0.95 -40.99
C LEU A 61 -7.47 2.09 -40.30
N MET A 62 -7.88 3.34 -40.47
CA MET A 62 -7.19 4.47 -39.83
C MET A 62 -7.33 4.44 -38.31
N LEU A 63 -8.50 4.04 -37.82
CA LEU A 63 -8.74 3.86 -36.40
C LEU A 63 -7.94 2.70 -35.82
N PHE A 64 -7.84 1.60 -36.58
CA PHE A 64 -6.96 0.51 -36.22
C PHE A 64 -5.50 0.97 -36.10
N LEU A 65 -5.00 1.76 -37.06
CA LEU A 65 -3.64 2.29 -37.03
C LEU A 65 -3.39 3.24 -35.85
N ILE A 66 -4.36 4.09 -35.50
CA ILE A 66 -4.27 4.99 -34.34
C ILE A 66 -4.29 4.19 -33.02
N CYS A 67 -5.19 3.22 -32.89
CA CYS A 67 -5.22 2.35 -31.71
C CYS A 67 -3.95 1.51 -31.59
N PHE A 68 -3.41 1.03 -32.71
CA PHE A 68 -2.19 0.25 -32.75
C PHE A 68 -0.97 1.09 -32.37
N SER A 69 -0.88 2.34 -32.84
CA SER A 69 0.21 3.24 -32.44
C SER A 69 0.15 3.61 -30.96
N LEU A 70 -1.04 3.84 -30.40
CA LEU A 70 -1.24 4.04 -28.95
C LEU A 70 -0.90 2.79 -28.14
N MET A 71 -1.24 1.59 -28.63
CA MET A 71 -0.87 0.34 -27.97
C MET A 71 0.64 0.13 -27.97
N ILE A 72 1.33 0.42 -29.08
CA ILE A 72 2.78 0.31 -29.16
C ILE A 72 3.47 1.28 -28.19
N THR A 73 3.02 2.53 -28.11
CA THR A 73 3.63 3.51 -27.18
C THR A 73 3.42 3.10 -25.73
N ILE A 74 2.25 2.54 -25.38
CA ILE A 74 1.99 1.97 -24.05
C ILE A 74 2.91 0.77 -23.77
N ILE A 75 3.10 -0.14 -24.75
CA ILE A 75 4.00 -1.30 -24.60
C ILE A 75 5.46 -0.88 -24.41
N ILE A 76 5.90 0.15 -25.15
CA ILE A 76 7.25 0.71 -25.03
C ILE A 76 7.42 1.39 -23.67
N MET A 77 6.43 2.17 -23.21
CA MET A 77 6.42 2.76 -21.88
C MET A 77 6.47 1.69 -20.78
N ILE A 78 5.65 0.65 -20.87
CA ILE A 78 5.68 -0.48 -19.92
C ILE A 78 7.02 -1.22 -19.99
N SER A 79 7.68 -1.31 -21.15
CA SER A 79 9.02 -1.95 -21.23
C SER A 79 10.14 -1.09 -20.65
N ILE A 80 10.06 0.23 -20.81
CA ILE A 80 11.09 1.18 -20.32
C ILE A 80 10.93 1.40 -18.81
N TYR A 81 9.69 1.50 -18.33
CA TYR A 81 9.40 1.76 -16.91
C TYR A 81 9.08 0.49 -16.10
N GLY A 82 8.81 -0.63 -16.76
CA GLY A 82 8.48 -1.90 -16.14
C GLY A 82 9.65 -2.88 -16.16
N ASN A 83 10.71 -2.56 -15.43
CA ASN A 83 11.65 -3.57 -14.95
C ASN A 83 11.89 -3.33 -13.45
N PRO A 84 11.14 -4.07 -12.62
CA PRO A 84 11.64 -5.40 -12.20
C PRO A 84 10.66 -6.59 -12.33
N PHE A 85 9.43 -6.44 -12.84
CA PHE A 85 8.40 -7.52 -12.72
C PHE A 85 8.24 -8.49 -13.91
N ARG A 86 9.22 -8.60 -14.81
CA ARG A 86 9.19 -9.56 -15.94
C ARG A 86 10.07 -10.80 -15.71
N ILE A 87 9.72 -11.63 -14.73
CA ILE A 87 10.15 -13.04 -14.67
C ILE A 87 8.99 -13.90 -14.18
N MET A 88 8.06 -14.29 -15.06
CA MET A 88 7.05 -15.31 -14.74
C MET A 88 6.53 -16.03 -15.99
N PRO A 89 7.31 -16.98 -16.55
CA PRO A 89 6.68 -18.20 -17.07
C PRO A 89 7.41 -19.50 -16.63
N SER A 90 8.33 -19.45 -15.66
CA SER A 90 9.19 -20.60 -15.29
C SER A 90 8.89 -21.23 -13.92
N TYR A 91 7.79 -20.89 -13.25
CA TYR A 91 7.58 -21.34 -11.86
C TYR A 91 7.21 -22.83 -11.70
N ARG A 92 6.66 -23.50 -12.72
CA ARG A 92 6.33 -24.93 -12.62
C ARG A 92 7.50 -25.89 -12.90
N LYS A 93 8.62 -25.41 -13.44
CA LYS A 93 9.78 -26.25 -13.79
C LYS A 93 10.91 -26.17 -12.74
N LEU A 94 10.73 -25.36 -11.69
CA LEU A 94 11.73 -25.08 -10.65
C LEU A 94 11.62 -26.03 -9.44
N ASP A 95 10.47 -26.69 -9.25
CA ASP A 95 10.26 -27.62 -8.12
C ASP A 95 11.07 -28.93 -8.24
N ALA A 96 11.68 -29.20 -9.41
CA ALA A 96 12.46 -30.42 -9.64
C ALA A 96 13.95 -30.31 -9.27
N ASN A 97 14.41 -29.16 -8.76
CA ASN A 97 15.84 -28.91 -8.48
C ASN A 97 16.04 -28.26 -7.10
N VAL A 98 15.47 -28.87 -6.06
CA VAL A 98 15.61 -28.44 -4.65
C VAL A 98 17.09 -28.32 -4.22
N ASP A 99 17.98 -29.08 -4.89
CA ASP A 99 19.43 -29.07 -4.62
C ASP A 99 20.18 -27.82 -5.14
N ASN A 100 19.51 -26.91 -5.86
CA ASN A 100 20.19 -25.78 -6.52
C ASN A 100 20.04 -24.44 -5.77
N TYR A 101 19.39 -24.42 -4.61
CA TYR A 101 19.20 -23.20 -3.82
C TYR A 101 20.26 -23.08 -2.72
N PRO A 102 20.88 -21.89 -2.53
CA PRO A 102 21.98 -21.72 -1.58
C PRO A 102 21.58 -21.97 -0.11
N PHE A 103 20.29 -21.87 0.21
CA PHE A 103 19.77 -22.00 1.57
C PHE A 103 18.64 -23.06 1.68
N SER A 104 18.60 -24.07 0.81
CA SER A 104 17.52 -25.07 0.73
C SER A 104 17.19 -25.81 2.04
N LYS A 105 18.15 -25.90 2.96
CA LYS A 105 17.99 -26.58 4.26
C LYS A 105 17.12 -25.83 5.27
N PHE A 106 16.97 -24.51 5.11
CA PHE A 106 16.25 -23.67 6.08
C PHE A 106 14.76 -23.68 5.80
N LYS A 107 13.96 -23.76 6.86
CA LYS A 107 12.50 -23.91 6.79
C LYS A 107 11.76 -22.78 7.48
N ASN A 108 12.39 -22.11 8.44
CA ASN A 108 11.78 -21.07 9.24
C ASN A 108 12.35 -19.68 8.85
N LEU A 109 11.50 -18.66 8.86
CA LEU A 109 11.89 -17.28 8.59
C LEU A 109 11.85 -16.48 9.89
N VAL A 110 12.97 -15.89 10.28
CA VAL A 110 13.02 -14.84 11.29
C VAL A 110 13.26 -13.52 10.56
N THR A 111 12.31 -12.59 10.65
CA THR A 111 12.42 -11.28 9.99
C THR A 111 12.47 -10.14 11.01
N VAL A 112 13.39 -9.21 10.80
CA VAL A 112 13.55 -7.98 11.57
C VAL A 112 13.27 -6.80 10.66
N ALA A 113 12.11 -6.18 10.86
CA ALA A 113 11.69 -5.01 10.11
C ALA A 113 12.46 -3.76 10.55
N GLY A 114 13.04 -3.09 9.57
CA GLY A 114 13.68 -1.79 9.65
C GLY A 114 12.66 -0.69 9.86
N HIS A 115 13.08 0.34 10.61
CA HIS A 115 12.32 1.59 10.77
C HIS A 115 13.20 2.84 10.83
N SER A 116 14.52 2.68 10.84
CA SER A 116 15.50 3.76 10.89
C SER A 116 16.83 3.25 10.37
N ILE A 117 17.73 4.16 10.02
CA ILE A 117 19.02 3.86 9.43
C ILE A 117 20.10 4.21 10.44
N TYR A 118 20.94 3.24 10.81
CA TYR A 118 22.15 3.52 11.55
C TYR A 118 23.16 4.25 10.67
N THR A 119 23.59 5.46 11.06
CA THR A 119 24.43 6.35 10.25
C THR A 119 25.82 6.60 10.84
N SER A 120 26.02 6.35 12.13
CA SER A 120 27.31 6.62 12.77
C SER A 120 28.43 5.72 12.24
N SER A 121 29.62 6.29 12.10
CA SER A 121 30.81 5.61 11.61
C SER A 121 31.53 4.82 12.70
N SER A 122 31.34 5.16 13.98
CA SER A 122 32.15 4.61 15.07
C SER A 122 31.58 3.37 15.75
N CYS A 123 30.32 2.96 15.50
CA CYS A 123 29.69 1.78 16.13
C CYS A 123 29.68 1.75 17.68
N GLU A 124 30.26 2.75 18.36
CA GLU A 124 30.44 2.79 19.82
C GLU A 124 29.16 3.18 20.56
N LYS A 125 28.32 4.03 19.96
CA LYS A 125 27.12 4.60 20.60
C LYS A 125 25.83 4.25 19.85
N VAL A 126 25.65 2.97 19.51
CA VAL A 126 24.42 2.53 18.81
C VAL A 126 23.13 2.82 19.56
N ASP A 127 23.18 3.00 20.87
CA ASP A 127 21.97 3.30 21.66
C ASP A 127 21.63 4.80 21.70
N ASN A 128 22.48 5.65 21.12
CA ASN A 128 22.27 7.09 21.05
C ASN A 128 21.49 7.45 19.77
N GLU A 129 20.44 8.25 19.94
CA GLU A 129 19.58 8.80 18.89
C GLU A 129 20.37 9.52 17.79
N ASP A 130 21.48 10.21 18.12
CA ASP A 130 22.33 10.93 17.15
C ASP A 130 23.05 9.98 16.18
N SER A 131 23.11 8.69 16.51
CA SER A 131 23.72 7.68 15.64
C SER A 131 22.73 7.08 14.63
N TRP A 132 21.47 7.51 14.67
CA TRP A 132 20.39 7.03 13.82
C TRP A 132 19.78 8.17 13.02
N PHE A 133 19.38 7.87 11.79
CA PHE A 133 18.53 8.76 11.02
C PHE A 133 17.08 8.62 11.49
N LEU A 134 16.65 9.55 12.35
CA LEU A 134 15.32 9.59 12.94
C LEU A 134 14.45 10.68 12.33
N GLU A 135 13.25 10.30 11.88
CA GLU A 135 12.18 11.24 11.55
C GLU A 135 11.73 12.02 12.79
N SER A 136 11.10 13.17 12.59
CA SER A 136 10.66 14.06 13.69
C SER A 136 9.80 13.34 14.74
N TYR A 137 8.92 12.42 14.31
CA TYR A 137 8.06 11.64 15.20
C TYR A 137 8.79 10.48 15.90
N GLN A 138 9.96 10.07 15.41
CA GLN A 138 10.80 9.01 16.01
C GLN A 138 11.80 9.58 17.03
N ARG A 139 11.94 10.90 17.11
CA ARG A 139 12.85 11.57 18.04
C ARG A 139 12.25 11.65 19.44
N HIS A 140 12.29 10.51 20.12
CA HIS A 140 12.02 10.45 21.55
C HIS A 140 13.11 9.62 22.25
N PRO A 141 13.42 9.91 23.53
CA PRO A 141 14.44 9.18 24.27
C PRO A 141 14.16 7.68 24.27
N GLY A 142 15.19 6.87 24.03
CA GLY A 142 15.13 5.40 24.05
C GLY A 142 14.71 4.74 22.73
N GLN A 143 14.40 5.51 21.68
CA GLN A 143 14.02 4.93 20.40
C GLN A 143 15.17 4.17 19.73
N ALA A 144 16.38 4.73 19.77
CA ALA A 144 17.58 4.06 19.27
C ALA A 144 17.83 2.72 19.99
N ALA A 145 17.77 2.73 21.33
CA ALA A 145 17.89 1.51 22.13
C ALA A 145 16.83 0.45 21.79
N THR A 146 15.63 0.88 21.40
CA THR A 146 14.56 -0.02 20.95
C THR A 146 14.93 -0.71 19.64
N PHE A 147 15.47 0.01 18.65
CA PHE A 147 15.97 -0.59 17.40
C PHE A 147 17.10 -1.59 17.66
N VAL A 148 18.06 -1.23 18.52
CA VAL A 148 19.18 -2.10 18.90
C VAL A 148 18.65 -3.38 19.58
N THR A 149 17.66 -3.26 20.46
CA THR A 149 17.00 -4.40 21.11
C THR A 149 16.31 -5.31 20.09
N HIS A 150 15.64 -4.76 19.07
CA HIS A 150 14.98 -5.56 18.03
C HIS A 150 15.99 -6.35 17.20
N ILE A 151 17.11 -5.71 16.84
CA ILE A 151 18.20 -6.37 16.12
C ILE A 151 18.74 -7.53 16.95
N GLN A 152 19.03 -7.29 18.24
CA GLN A 152 19.53 -8.33 19.13
C GLN A 152 18.54 -9.48 19.25
N LYS A 153 17.25 -9.17 19.48
CA LYS A 153 16.23 -10.20 19.68
C LYS A 153 16.02 -11.05 18.44
N GLY A 154 16.06 -10.47 17.25
CA GLY A 154 16.01 -11.22 15.99
C GLY A 154 17.19 -12.16 15.82
N VAL A 155 18.41 -11.71 16.18
CA VAL A 155 19.59 -12.56 16.18
C VAL A 155 19.45 -13.70 17.20
N ASP A 156 19.02 -13.41 18.44
CA ASP A 156 18.85 -14.42 19.49
C ASP A 156 17.80 -15.47 19.10
N ILE A 157 16.66 -15.07 18.54
CA ILE A 157 15.61 -15.99 18.06
C ILE A 157 16.16 -16.89 16.95
N ALA A 158 16.88 -16.31 15.98
CA ALA A 158 17.49 -17.09 14.93
C ALA A 158 18.54 -18.05 15.50
N ALA A 159 19.29 -17.65 16.52
CA ALA A 159 20.29 -18.47 17.18
C ALA A 159 19.66 -19.70 17.85
N ASP A 160 18.51 -19.54 18.49
CA ASP A 160 17.75 -20.63 19.13
C ASP A 160 17.07 -21.60 18.13
N ASP A 161 17.06 -21.29 16.83
CA ASP A 161 16.49 -22.12 15.75
C ASP A 161 17.49 -22.36 14.61
N ASP A 162 18.10 -23.55 14.60
CA ASP A 162 19.07 -23.98 13.58
C ASP A 162 18.46 -24.12 12.17
N GLU A 163 17.14 -24.26 12.06
CA GLU A 163 16.41 -24.30 10.77
C GLU A 163 15.92 -22.92 10.32
N ALA A 164 16.22 -21.85 11.07
CA ALA A 164 15.84 -20.49 10.72
C ALA A 164 16.84 -19.77 9.80
N LEU A 165 16.30 -19.01 8.86
CA LEU A 165 17.01 -17.97 8.11
C LEU A 165 16.64 -16.60 8.70
N LEU A 166 17.65 -15.80 9.07
CA LEU A 166 17.46 -14.44 9.56
C LEU A 166 17.47 -13.45 8.39
N LEU A 167 16.42 -12.64 8.25
CA LEU A 167 16.36 -11.55 7.29
C LEU A 167 16.17 -10.21 8.01
N PHE A 168 17.13 -9.30 7.87
CA PHE A 168 16.87 -7.88 8.11
C PHE A 168 16.17 -7.31 6.89
N SER A 169 15.02 -6.68 7.07
CA SER A 169 14.17 -6.22 5.97
C SER A 169 13.87 -4.73 6.10
N GLY A 170 14.06 -3.97 5.03
CA GLY A 170 13.85 -2.53 4.99
C GLY A 170 14.76 -1.85 3.99
N GLY A 171 14.19 -1.01 3.13
CA GLY A 171 14.87 -0.41 1.99
C GLY A 171 15.41 0.99 2.21
N GLU A 172 15.84 1.61 1.10
CA GLU A 172 16.36 2.99 1.05
C GLU A 172 15.22 4.02 1.01
N THR A 173 14.47 4.13 2.10
CA THR A 173 13.27 4.99 2.16
C THR A 173 13.60 6.46 2.48
N ARG A 174 14.83 6.76 2.90
CA ARG A 174 15.25 8.08 3.40
C ARG A 174 16.26 8.72 2.45
N LYS A 175 15.80 9.68 1.66
CA LYS A 175 16.65 10.42 0.70
C LYS A 175 17.87 11.06 1.38
N ASP A 176 17.70 11.59 2.58
CA ASP A 176 18.75 12.33 3.29
C ASP A 176 19.72 11.42 4.07
N ALA A 177 19.45 10.12 4.15
CA ALA A 177 20.33 9.14 4.81
C ALA A 177 21.42 8.59 3.87
N GLY A 178 21.37 8.91 2.57
CA GLY A 178 22.28 8.40 1.56
C GLY A 178 21.89 7.02 1.01
N PRO A 179 22.74 6.37 0.21
CA PRO A 179 22.47 5.07 -0.42
C PRO A 179 22.69 3.94 0.60
N ARG A 180 21.86 3.92 1.65
CA ARG A 180 21.92 2.93 2.73
C ARG A 180 20.52 2.48 3.08
N SER A 181 20.28 1.18 2.97
CA SER A 181 19.02 0.58 3.37
C SER A 181 18.95 0.39 4.88
N GLU A 182 17.73 0.38 5.42
CA GLU A 182 17.49 0.09 6.84
C GLU A 182 18.04 -1.30 7.19
N ALA A 183 17.81 -2.30 6.33
CA ALA A 183 18.31 -3.67 6.49
C ALA A 183 19.84 -3.76 6.58
N GLN A 184 20.57 -3.10 5.68
CA GLN A 184 22.04 -3.04 5.75
C GLN A 184 22.52 -2.40 7.05
N SER A 185 21.86 -1.33 7.47
CA SER A 185 22.25 -0.63 8.69
C SER A 185 22.08 -1.52 9.93
N TYR A 186 21.02 -2.34 9.97
CA TYR A 186 20.78 -3.30 11.05
C TYR A 186 21.81 -4.43 11.05
N TRP A 187 22.17 -4.95 9.87
CA TRP A 187 23.27 -5.91 9.71
C TRP A 187 24.57 -5.39 10.32
N VAL A 188 24.96 -4.16 9.97
CA VAL A 188 26.20 -3.53 10.45
C VAL A 188 26.19 -3.39 11.98
N VAL A 189 25.04 -3.02 12.57
CA VAL A 189 24.90 -2.95 14.03
C VAL A 189 25.12 -4.33 14.66
N ALA A 190 24.45 -5.38 14.17
CA ALA A 190 24.62 -6.74 14.68
C ALA A 190 26.06 -7.25 14.56
N GLU A 191 26.72 -6.94 13.44
CA GLU A 191 28.10 -7.27 13.17
C GLU A 191 29.06 -6.54 14.12
N SER A 192 28.89 -5.24 14.29
CA SER A 192 29.73 -4.41 15.18
C SER A 192 29.66 -4.85 16.65
N LYS A 193 28.51 -5.40 17.07
CA LYS A 193 28.30 -5.93 18.41
C LYS A 193 28.75 -7.38 18.57
N GLY A 194 29.22 -8.02 17.49
CA GLY A 194 29.66 -9.42 17.50
C GLY A 194 28.54 -10.41 17.81
N TRP A 195 27.27 -10.05 17.62
CA TRP A 195 26.14 -10.90 18.01
C TRP A 195 26.04 -12.16 17.17
N PHE A 196 26.45 -12.10 15.90
CA PHE A 196 26.50 -13.28 15.05
C PHE A 196 27.48 -14.37 15.51
N GLY A 197 28.48 -14.02 16.33
CA GLY A 197 29.51 -14.93 16.83
C GLY A 197 29.23 -15.50 18.22
N LYS A 198 28.14 -15.07 18.89
CA LYS A 198 27.76 -15.60 20.21
C LYS A 198 27.28 -17.05 20.14
N GLN A 199 26.86 -17.52 18.96
CA GLN A 199 26.55 -18.91 18.68
C GLN A 199 27.06 -19.22 17.26
N ASP A 200 27.84 -20.29 17.13
CA ASP A 200 28.42 -20.69 15.85
C ASP A 200 27.28 -20.92 14.85
N ASN A 201 27.32 -20.18 13.73
CA ASN A 201 26.51 -20.37 12.52
C ASN A 201 25.30 -19.42 12.29
N VAL A 202 25.02 -18.38 13.09
CA VAL A 202 23.96 -17.39 12.70
C VAL A 202 24.38 -16.52 11.53
N ARG A 203 25.65 -16.07 11.52
CA ARG A 203 26.20 -15.21 10.46
C ARG A 203 25.99 -15.77 9.05
N SER A 204 26.19 -17.07 8.87
CA SER A 204 26.15 -17.73 7.57
C SER A 204 24.74 -17.80 6.98
N ARG A 205 23.72 -17.62 7.82
CA ARG A 205 22.28 -17.76 7.51
C ARG A 205 21.48 -16.50 7.87
N ALA A 206 22.18 -15.38 8.01
CA ALA A 206 21.60 -14.06 8.08
C ALA A 206 21.78 -13.39 6.70
N LEU A 207 20.75 -12.70 6.19
CA LEU A 207 20.83 -11.89 4.98
C LEU A 207 19.98 -10.62 5.11
N THR A 208 20.00 -9.78 4.06
CA THR A 208 19.20 -8.56 3.94
C THR A 208 18.12 -8.69 2.86
N GLU A 209 17.03 -7.96 3.06
CA GLU A 209 16.00 -7.61 2.08
C GLU A 209 15.90 -6.08 2.08
N GLU A 210 16.16 -5.44 0.93
CA GLU A 210 16.49 -4.00 0.89
C GLU A 210 15.51 -3.17 0.03
N HIS A 211 14.35 -3.72 -0.29
CA HIS A 211 13.37 -3.07 -1.16
C HIS A 211 12.09 -2.68 -0.44
N ALA A 212 11.85 -3.18 0.77
CA ALA A 212 10.65 -2.85 1.52
C ALA A 212 10.57 -1.37 1.90
N ARG A 213 9.43 -0.74 1.64
CA ARG A 213 9.20 0.68 1.91
C ARG A 213 8.26 0.95 3.09
N ASP A 214 7.56 -0.08 3.53
CA ASP A 214 6.63 -0.03 4.65
C ASP A 214 6.59 -1.38 5.41
N SER A 215 5.79 -1.43 6.47
CA SER A 215 5.66 -2.62 7.32
C SER A 215 5.02 -3.82 6.61
N PHE A 216 4.17 -3.60 5.61
CA PHE A 216 3.56 -4.68 4.84
C PHE A 216 4.59 -5.29 3.88
N GLU A 217 5.34 -4.45 3.18
CA GLU A 217 6.42 -4.87 2.30
C GLU A 217 7.53 -5.56 3.07
N ASN A 218 7.85 -5.13 4.29
CA ASN A 218 8.86 -5.79 5.12
C ASN A 218 8.53 -7.29 5.27
N LEU A 219 7.28 -7.62 5.58
CA LEU A 219 6.84 -9.02 5.69
C LEU A 219 6.78 -9.71 4.33
N LEU A 220 6.11 -9.09 3.35
CA LEU A 220 5.88 -9.70 2.04
C LEU A 220 7.20 -10.00 1.32
N PHE A 221 8.11 -9.03 1.29
CA PHE A 221 9.40 -9.17 0.62
C PHE A 221 10.34 -10.09 1.39
N SER A 222 10.26 -10.15 2.73
CA SER A 222 10.98 -11.18 3.49
C SER A 222 10.55 -12.60 3.09
N VAL A 223 9.24 -12.83 2.89
CA VAL A 223 8.72 -14.14 2.44
C VAL A 223 9.15 -14.46 1.01
N CYS A 224 9.10 -13.48 0.10
CA CYS A 224 9.59 -13.63 -1.27
C CYS A 224 11.09 -13.94 -1.28
N ARG A 225 11.87 -13.19 -0.52
CA ARG A 225 13.33 -13.35 -0.40
C ARG A 225 13.69 -14.71 0.18
N PHE A 226 12.94 -15.18 1.18
CA PHE A 226 13.11 -16.53 1.71
C PHE A 226 12.92 -17.59 0.62
N ARG A 227 11.87 -17.47 -0.20
CA ARG A 227 11.63 -18.41 -1.31
C ARG A 227 12.70 -18.35 -2.39
N GLU A 228 13.22 -17.17 -2.71
CA GLU A 228 14.35 -17.04 -3.63
C GLU A 228 15.60 -17.79 -3.15
N LEU A 229 15.83 -17.79 -1.82
CA LEU A 229 17.01 -18.36 -1.20
C LEU A 229 16.89 -19.86 -0.92
N THR A 230 15.69 -20.36 -0.63
CA THR A 230 15.44 -21.75 -0.19
C THR A 230 14.69 -22.59 -1.22
N GLY A 231 14.04 -21.96 -2.21
CA GLY A 231 13.15 -22.60 -3.16
C GLY A 231 11.76 -22.92 -2.64
N THR A 232 11.51 -22.80 -1.33
CA THR A 232 10.24 -23.11 -0.68
C THR A 232 9.72 -21.92 0.11
N TYR A 233 8.43 -21.91 0.44
CA TYR A 233 7.89 -20.92 1.37
C TYR A 233 8.21 -21.33 2.82
N PRO A 234 8.40 -20.37 3.73
CA PRO A 234 8.71 -20.69 5.12
C PRO A 234 7.53 -21.42 5.78
N GLN A 235 7.84 -22.41 6.61
CA GLN A 235 6.86 -23.14 7.41
C GLN A 235 6.38 -22.32 8.59
N ASN A 236 7.32 -21.60 9.23
CA ASN A 236 7.05 -20.67 10.32
C ASN A 236 7.65 -19.30 10.00
N ILE A 237 6.93 -18.25 10.40
CA ILE A 237 7.41 -16.87 10.29
C ILE A 237 7.39 -16.25 11.67
N THR A 238 8.56 -15.81 12.13
CA THR A 238 8.71 -15.02 13.34
C THR A 238 9.08 -13.59 12.96
N VAL A 239 8.22 -12.64 13.33
CA VAL A 239 8.49 -11.21 13.16
C VAL A 239 9.01 -10.69 14.49
N SER A 240 10.22 -10.14 14.51
CA SER A 240 10.72 -9.46 15.71
C SER A 240 9.78 -8.29 16.03
N PRO A 241 9.16 -8.25 17.23
CA PRO A 241 8.12 -7.28 17.54
C PRO A 241 8.68 -5.86 17.42
N ILE A 242 8.00 -5.03 16.65
CA ILE A 242 8.21 -3.59 16.66
C ILE A 242 7.44 -3.06 17.86
N VAL A 243 8.09 -2.87 19.01
CA VAL A 243 7.45 -2.13 20.10
C VAL A 243 7.64 -0.64 19.82
N MET A 244 6.72 -0.03 19.07
CA MET A 244 6.53 1.41 19.16
C MET A 244 5.92 1.69 20.54
N TYR A 245 6.71 2.20 21.48
CA TYR A 245 6.17 2.80 22.69
C TYR A 245 5.39 4.06 22.30
N ILE A 246 4.08 3.91 22.04
CA ILE A 246 3.17 5.05 21.98
C ILE A 246 3.07 5.56 23.42
N HIS A 247 3.86 6.57 23.75
CA HIS A 247 3.66 7.31 24.99
C HIS A 247 2.37 8.12 24.82
N CYS A 248 1.25 7.57 25.29
CA CYS A 248 0.05 8.37 25.54
C CYS A 248 0.40 9.34 26.66
N SER A 249 0.78 10.57 26.31
CA SER A 249 0.83 11.67 27.27
C SER A 249 -0.58 11.88 27.81
N ASN A 250 -0.85 11.36 29.00
CA ASN A 250 -1.98 11.80 29.80
C ASN A 250 -1.68 13.24 30.21
N SER A 251 -2.23 14.19 29.45
CA SER A 251 -2.40 15.56 29.90
C SER A 251 -3.37 15.55 31.08
N GLY A 252 -2.82 15.56 32.29
CA GLY A 252 -3.51 15.93 33.53
C GLY A 252 -3.35 17.40 33.82
#